data_AF-A0A7Y2CL12-F1
#
_entry.id   AF-A0A7Y2CL12-F1
#
_cell.length_a   1.000
_cell.length_b   1.000
_cell.length_c   1.000
_cell.angle_alpha   90.00
_cell.angle_beta   90.00
_cell.angle_gamma   90.00
#
_symmetry.space_group_name_H-M   'P 1'
#
loop_
_entity.id
_entity.type
_entity.pdbx_description
1 polymer ?
#
loop_
_entity_poly.entity_id
_entity_poly.type
_entity_poly.pdbx_seq_one_letter_code
_entity_poly.pdbx_strand_id
1 'polypeptide(L)'
;TRLESGKQLRSDVVLFAAGRTGCTDRLNLELAGLEAGKRGLLEVDQHFRTRVPHIYAAGDVIGFPSLASTSMEQGRLAACHAFGIEANTFPEHFPFGIYAVPEISMVGKTEQELADEGIPYEVGVARLRETARGQILGLERGILKMIFSLETRKVLGVHILGEQATELIHIGQAAMALGGTLDYFVENVFNYPTLAEAYKVAALDAWNRMRPLSPAVLDALVETERSFTEAPELNRSVVPDALEDLVEDDEIVEETEDTDALVQDLFRADSGPADPPPST
;
A
#
# COMPACT_ATOMS: atom_id res chain seq x y z
N THR A 1 1.84 -34.74 2.24
CA THR A 1 0.98 -33.96 3.15
C THR A 1 -0.49 -34.36 3.01
N ARG A 2 -1.24 -34.55 4.11
CA ARG A 2 -2.70 -34.82 4.08
C ARG A 2 -3.43 -33.54 4.49
N LEU A 3 -4.36 -33.07 3.68
CA LEU A 3 -5.17 -31.89 3.94
C LEU A 3 -6.40 -32.23 4.78
N GLU A 4 -7.03 -31.23 5.40
CA GLU A 4 -8.28 -31.38 6.16
C GLU A 4 -9.42 -31.94 5.29
N SER A 5 -9.43 -31.62 4.00
CA SER A 5 -10.34 -32.19 3.00
C SER A 5 -10.13 -33.70 2.73
N GLY A 6 -9.15 -34.34 3.38
CA GLY A 6 -8.78 -35.75 3.16
C GLY A 6 -7.88 -35.97 1.94
N LYS A 7 -7.68 -34.96 1.09
CA LYS A 7 -6.79 -35.01 -0.08
C LYS A 7 -5.33 -35.24 0.35
N GLN A 8 -4.64 -36.13 -0.34
CA GLN A 8 -3.22 -36.39 -0.12
C GLN A 8 -2.38 -35.74 -1.24
N LEU A 9 -1.47 -34.87 -0.85
CA LEU A 9 -0.47 -34.26 -1.72
C LEU A 9 0.85 -35.03 -1.57
N ARG A 10 1.41 -35.49 -2.70
CA ARG A 10 2.75 -36.09 -2.76
C ARG A 10 3.74 -34.99 -3.17
N SER A 11 4.84 -34.87 -2.42
CA SER A 11 5.89 -33.87 -2.63
C SER A 11 7.20 -34.40 -2.08
N ASP A 12 8.32 -34.04 -2.71
CA ASP A 12 9.66 -34.38 -2.21
C ASP A 12 10.08 -33.47 -1.06
N VAL A 13 9.62 -32.20 -1.08
CA VAL A 13 9.96 -31.17 -0.10
C VAL A 13 8.70 -30.36 0.26
N VAL A 14 8.65 -29.85 1.49
CA VAL A 14 7.63 -28.91 1.97
C VAL A 14 8.34 -27.69 2.56
N LEU A 15 8.02 -26.50 2.05
CA LEU A 15 8.38 -25.22 2.67
C LEU A 15 7.24 -24.79 3.61
N PHE A 16 7.57 -24.56 4.88
CA PHE A 16 6.62 -24.09 5.89
C PHE A 16 6.96 -22.66 6.31
N ALA A 17 6.20 -21.69 5.81
CA ALA A 17 6.40 -20.26 6.03
C ALA A 17 5.16 -19.64 6.72
N ALA A 18 4.82 -20.14 7.91
CA ALA A 18 3.61 -19.74 8.65
C ALA A 18 3.87 -18.62 9.70
N GLY A 19 4.74 -17.67 9.37
CA GLY A 19 5.08 -16.54 10.25
C GLY A 19 6.21 -16.81 11.25
N ARG A 20 6.43 -15.84 12.14
CA ARG A 20 7.54 -15.78 13.11
C ARG A 20 7.03 -15.64 14.54
N THR A 21 7.84 -15.99 15.53
CA THR A 21 7.57 -15.77 16.96
C THR A 21 8.77 -15.09 17.63
N GLY A 22 8.51 -14.29 18.65
CA GLY A 22 9.56 -13.61 19.40
C GLY A 22 10.46 -14.61 20.14
N CYS A 23 11.77 -14.35 20.14
CA CYS A 23 12.78 -15.24 20.73
C CYS A 23 13.00 -14.96 22.22
N THR A 24 11.94 -14.98 23.03
CA THR A 24 11.97 -14.56 24.45
C THR A 24 12.21 -15.66 25.47
N ASP A 25 11.94 -16.92 25.11
CA ASP A 25 11.89 -18.05 26.07
C ASP A 25 13.20 -18.28 26.84
N ARG A 26 14.33 -17.90 26.25
CA ARG A 26 15.67 -18.10 26.83
C ARG A 26 16.22 -16.87 27.54
N LEU A 27 15.44 -15.78 27.63
CA LEU A 27 15.89 -14.50 28.20
C LEU A 27 15.68 -14.40 29.72
N ASN A 28 14.99 -15.37 30.34
CA ASN A 28 14.68 -15.38 31.76
C ASN A 28 14.01 -14.07 32.23
N LEU A 29 12.98 -13.65 31.47
CA LEU A 29 12.31 -12.36 31.61
C LEU A 29 11.78 -12.09 33.02
N GLU A 30 11.37 -13.13 33.73
CA GLU A 30 10.86 -13.05 35.11
C GLU A 30 11.88 -12.41 36.07
N LEU A 31 13.17 -12.73 35.94
CA LEU A 31 14.21 -12.11 36.77
C LEU A 31 14.43 -10.63 36.43
N ALA A 32 14.06 -10.23 35.22
CA ALA A 32 14.08 -8.85 34.77
C ALA A 32 12.76 -8.10 35.07
N GLY A 33 11.75 -8.74 35.67
CA GLY A 33 10.43 -8.14 35.92
C GLY A 33 9.56 -7.99 34.67
N LEU A 34 9.85 -8.78 33.62
CA LEU A 34 9.16 -8.77 32.34
C LEU A 34 8.42 -10.09 32.12
N GLU A 35 7.42 -10.06 31.25
CA GLU A 35 6.80 -11.25 30.68
C GLU A 35 6.62 -11.01 29.18
N ALA A 36 6.66 -12.09 28.41
CA ALA A 36 6.31 -12.04 27.00
C ALA A 36 4.80 -12.25 26.85
N GLY A 37 4.17 -11.43 26.02
CA GLY A 37 2.78 -11.56 25.62
C GLY A 37 2.56 -12.68 24.59
N LYS A 38 1.45 -12.58 23.84
CA LYS A 38 1.11 -13.52 22.77
C LYS A 38 2.28 -13.63 21.78
N ARG A 39 2.56 -14.85 21.29
CA ARG A 39 3.63 -15.17 20.32
C ARG A 39 5.07 -14.81 20.77
N GLY A 40 5.31 -14.60 22.07
CA GLY A 40 6.64 -14.28 22.59
C GLY A 40 7.04 -12.82 22.40
N LEU A 41 6.08 -11.90 22.28
CA LEU A 41 6.34 -10.48 22.03
C LEU A 41 6.46 -9.69 23.35
N LEU A 42 7.28 -8.64 23.35
CA LEU A 42 7.43 -7.70 24.46
C LEU A 42 6.66 -6.42 24.17
N GLU A 43 5.90 -5.96 25.16
CA GLU A 43 5.23 -4.67 25.09
C GLU A 43 6.22 -3.53 25.39
N VAL A 44 6.10 -2.45 24.62
CA VAL A 44 6.90 -1.23 24.77
C VAL A 44 6.05 0.02 24.59
N ASP A 45 6.50 1.14 25.16
CA ASP A 45 5.94 2.46 24.89
C ASP A 45 6.46 3.05 23.57
N GLN A 46 6.03 4.28 23.25
CA GLN A 46 6.46 5.04 22.07
C GLN A 46 7.99 5.33 21.99
N HIS A 47 8.72 5.10 23.08
CA HIS A 47 10.17 5.24 23.18
C HIS A 47 10.88 3.88 23.23
N PHE A 48 10.18 2.80 22.89
CA PHE A 48 10.69 1.43 22.88
C PHE A 48 11.15 0.93 24.26
N ARG A 49 10.63 1.55 25.31
CA ARG A 49 10.90 1.18 26.70
C ARG A 49 9.84 0.20 27.17
N THR A 50 10.27 -0.86 27.86
CA THR A 50 9.38 -1.84 28.47
C THR A 50 8.72 -1.27 29.73
N ARG A 51 7.86 -2.05 30.40
CA ARG A 51 7.31 -1.68 31.73
C ARG A 51 8.40 -1.45 32.79
N VAL A 52 9.61 -1.97 32.59
CA VAL A 52 10.76 -1.76 33.47
C VAL A 52 11.58 -0.58 32.93
N PRO A 53 11.68 0.56 33.64
CA PRO A 53 12.10 1.84 33.04
C PRO A 53 13.50 1.88 32.42
N HIS A 54 14.38 0.96 32.80
CA HIS A 54 15.76 0.87 32.32
C HIS A 54 15.99 -0.27 31.31
N ILE A 55 14.92 -0.95 30.88
CA ILE A 55 14.97 -2.03 29.88
C ILE A 55 14.18 -1.62 28.66
N TYR A 56 14.80 -1.78 27.49
CA TYR A 56 14.26 -1.45 26.17
C TYR A 56 14.17 -2.71 25.31
N ALA A 57 13.29 -2.68 24.31
CA ALA A 57 13.15 -3.74 23.32
C ALA A 57 12.84 -3.13 21.94
N ALA A 58 13.40 -3.70 20.89
CA ALA A 58 13.22 -3.24 19.52
C ALA A 58 13.34 -4.41 18.53
N GLY A 59 12.77 -4.23 17.34
CA GLY A 59 12.71 -5.22 16.27
C GLY A 59 11.64 -6.28 16.47
N ASP A 60 11.78 -7.42 15.80
CA ASP A 60 10.77 -8.49 15.78
C ASP A 60 10.26 -8.94 17.16
N VAL A 61 11.04 -8.74 18.23
CA VAL A 61 10.63 -9.08 19.60
C VAL A 61 9.51 -8.19 20.14
N ILE A 62 9.26 -7.01 19.56
CA ILE A 62 8.14 -6.12 19.93
C ILE A 62 6.96 -6.21 18.96
N GLY A 63 7.06 -7.08 17.94
CA GLY A 63 6.01 -7.30 16.96
C GLY A 63 6.09 -6.36 15.75
N PHE A 64 4.95 -6.18 15.09
CA PHE A 64 4.84 -5.41 13.85
C PHE A 64 5.27 -3.94 14.06
N PRO A 65 5.99 -3.32 13.10
CA PRO A 65 6.48 -3.90 11.84
C PRO A 65 7.79 -4.69 12.01
N SER A 66 7.78 -5.97 11.65
CA SER A 66 8.91 -6.91 11.77
C SER A 66 9.85 -6.85 10.56
N LEU A 67 10.42 -5.68 10.28
CA LEU A 67 11.34 -5.44 9.16
C LEU A 67 12.72 -5.05 9.69
N ALA A 68 13.78 -5.40 8.95
CA ALA A 68 15.14 -5.00 9.34
C ALA A 68 15.30 -3.47 9.35
N SER A 69 14.70 -2.76 8.38
CA SER A 69 14.73 -1.30 8.29
C SER A 69 14.05 -0.62 9.48
N THR A 70 12.85 -1.09 9.84
CA THR A 70 12.12 -0.56 11.00
C THR A 70 12.83 -0.91 12.30
N SER A 71 13.33 -2.14 12.44
CA SER A 71 14.10 -2.60 13.60
C SER A 71 15.34 -1.75 13.87
N MET A 72 16.07 -1.36 12.80
CA MET A 72 17.23 -0.48 12.93
C MET A 72 16.84 0.89 13.49
N GLU A 73 15.74 1.47 13.01
CA GLU A 73 15.26 2.76 13.49
C GLU A 73 14.72 2.68 14.93
N GLN A 74 13.96 1.64 15.25
CA GLN A 74 13.49 1.37 16.62
C GLN A 74 14.67 1.25 17.59
N GLY A 75 15.71 0.50 17.23
CA GLY A 75 16.92 0.35 18.05
C GLY A 75 17.67 1.68 18.23
N ARG A 76 17.79 2.48 17.17
CA ARG A 76 18.40 3.82 17.21
C ARG A 76 17.64 4.73 18.19
N LEU A 77 16.31 4.76 18.10
CA LEU A 77 15.45 5.58 18.94
C LEU A 77 15.45 5.13 20.41
N ALA A 78 15.42 3.82 20.65
CA ALA A 78 15.57 3.24 21.99
C ALA A 78 16.89 3.68 22.63
N ALA A 79 17.99 3.60 21.88
CA ALA A 79 19.30 4.05 22.35
C ALA A 79 19.34 5.55 22.61
N CYS A 80 18.82 6.38 21.70
CA CYS A 80 18.75 7.83 21.89
C CYS A 80 18.00 8.18 23.19
N HIS A 81 16.83 7.57 23.40
CA HIS A 81 16.05 7.79 24.61
C HIS A 81 16.79 7.32 25.88
N ALA A 82 17.44 6.14 25.85
CA ALA A 82 18.20 5.62 26.98
C ALA A 82 19.36 6.53 27.42
N PHE A 83 19.95 7.30 26.50
CA PHE A 83 21.04 8.23 26.75
C PHE A 83 20.61 9.70 26.84
N GLY A 84 19.31 10.01 26.77
CA GLY A 84 18.80 11.39 26.78
C GLY A 84 19.22 12.22 25.56
N ILE A 85 19.50 11.56 24.43
CA ILE A 85 19.83 12.20 23.15
C ILE A 85 18.52 12.52 22.43
N GLU A 86 18.34 13.78 22.05
CA GLU A 86 17.18 14.20 21.26
C GLU A 86 17.15 13.49 19.91
N ALA A 87 15.99 12.94 19.56
CA ALA A 87 15.74 12.27 18.30
C ALA A 87 14.27 12.44 17.90
N ASN A 88 14.00 12.35 16.60
CA ASN A 88 12.64 12.31 16.08
C ASN A 88 11.88 11.08 16.59
N THR A 89 10.55 11.13 16.55
CA THR A 89 9.72 9.95 16.82
C THR A 89 9.81 8.95 15.66
N PHE A 90 9.37 7.71 15.93
CA PHE A 90 9.27 6.70 14.89
C PHE A 90 8.36 7.21 13.75
N PRO A 91 8.77 7.07 12.47
CA PRO A 91 7.99 7.59 11.35
C PRO A 91 6.61 6.95 11.27
N GLU A 92 5.58 7.76 10.99
CA GLU A 92 4.23 7.26 10.69
C GLU A 92 4.18 6.57 9.32
N HIS A 93 4.95 7.09 8.35
CA HIS A 93 5.02 6.56 7.00
C HIS A 93 6.35 5.86 6.75
N PHE A 94 6.31 4.53 6.73
CA PHE A 94 7.44 3.67 6.39
C PHE A 94 7.01 2.67 5.30
N PRO A 95 7.94 2.29 4.41
CA PRO A 95 7.60 1.43 3.28
C PRO A 95 7.69 -0.05 3.67
N PHE A 96 6.90 -0.84 2.98
CA PHE A 96 7.00 -2.30 2.96
C PHE A 96 7.46 -2.76 1.59
N GLY A 97 8.30 -3.78 1.52
CA GLY A 97 8.83 -4.31 0.26
C GLY A 97 8.86 -5.82 0.24
N ILE A 98 8.40 -6.40 -0.87
CA ILE A 98 8.42 -7.84 -1.15
C ILE A 98 9.18 -8.02 -2.47
N TYR A 99 10.31 -8.72 -2.36
CA TYR A 99 11.27 -8.91 -3.45
C TYR A 99 10.92 -10.14 -4.31
N ALA A 100 9.63 -10.30 -4.61
CA ALA A 100 9.15 -11.28 -5.59
C ALA A 100 9.44 -10.79 -7.02
N VAL A 101 9.05 -11.58 -8.02
CA VAL A 101 9.11 -11.17 -9.43
C VAL A 101 7.69 -11.23 -10.00
N PRO A 102 7.05 -10.08 -10.28
CA PRO A 102 7.52 -8.71 -10.03
C PRO A 102 7.57 -8.34 -8.53
N GLU A 103 8.30 -7.27 -8.20
CA GLU A 103 8.36 -6.75 -6.83
C GLU A 103 7.03 -6.12 -6.42
N ILE A 104 6.78 -6.07 -5.12
CA ILE A 104 5.62 -5.36 -4.53
C ILE A 104 6.14 -4.42 -3.45
N SER A 105 5.65 -3.18 -3.42
CA SER A 105 5.98 -2.24 -2.36
C SER A 105 4.83 -1.29 -2.07
N MET A 106 4.66 -0.93 -0.81
CA MET A 106 3.61 0.02 -0.40
C MET A 106 4.08 0.95 0.70
N VAL A 107 3.40 2.09 0.82
CA VAL A 107 3.46 3.01 1.95
C VAL A 107 2.10 3.68 2.12
N GLY A 108 1.69 3.92 3.36
CA GLY A 108 0.41 4.56 3.65
C GLY A 108 -0.76 3.58 3.77
N LYS A 109 -1.97 4.12 3.64
CA LYS A 109 -3.22 3.38 3.83
C LYS A 109 -3.68 2.72 2.54
N THR A 110 -4.35 1.59 2.72
CA THR A 110 -5.09 0.89 1.67
C THR A 110 -6.49 1.47 1.47
N GLU A 111 -7.10 1.17 0.32
CA GLU A 111 -8.49 1.55 0.03
C GLU A 111 -9.46 0.98 1.07
N GLN A 112 -9.26 -0.27 1.49
CA GLN A 112 -10.09 -0.89 2.52
C GLN A 112 -9.96 -0.20 3.88
N GLU A 113 -8.75 0.15 4.32
CA GLU A 113 -8.56 0.90 5.57
C GLU A 113 -9.25 2.27 5.50
N LEU A 114 -9.17 2.96 4.36
CA LEU A 114 -9.85 4.23 4.16
C LEU A 114 -11.38 4.08 4.14
N ALA A 115 -11.90 3.01 3.52
CA ALA A 115 -13.32 2.70 3.51
C ALA A 115 -13.83 2.36 4.93
N ASP A 116 -13.08 1.56 5.69
CA ASP A 116 -13.39 1.21 7.08
C ASP A 116 -13.38 2.44 8.00
N GLU A 117 -12.50 3.40 7.74
CA GLU A 117 -12.42 4.68 8.45
C GLU A 117 -13.42 5.75 7.95
N GLY A 118 -14.12 5.49 6.85
CA GLY A 118 -15.04 6.44 6.23
C GLY A 118 -14.36 7.70 5.66
N ILE A 119 -13.10 7.58 5.24
CA ILE A 119 -12.33 8.69 4.67
C ILE A 119 -12.58 8.75 3.16
N PRO A 120 -13.10 9.87 2.61
CA PRO A 120 -13.34 10.00 1.18
C PRO A 120 -12.01 10.15 0.42
N TYR A 121 -11.80 9.30 -0.58
CA TYR A 121 -10.59 9.26 -1.39
C TYR A 121 -10.88 9.08 -2.88
N GLU A 122 -9.87 9.36 -3.71
CA GLU A 122 -9.83 9.06 -5.14
C GLU A 122 -8.53 8.33 -5.48
N VAL A 123 -8.58 7.48 -6.50
CA VAL A 123 -7.48 6.62 -6.91
C VAL A 123 -6.96 7.05 -8.27
N GLY A 124 -5.63 7.03 -8.39
CA GLY A 124 -4.93 7.25 -9.64
C GLY A 124 -4.03 6.07 -9.96
N VAL A 125 -4.06 5.61 -11.21
CA VAL A 125 -3.34 4.42 -11.66
C VAL A 125 -2.44 4.75 -12.84
N ALA A 126 -1.23 4.19 -12.82
CA ALA A 126 -0.35 4.13 -13.97
C ALA A 126 0.07 2.69 -14.24
N ARG A 127 -0.17 2.19 -15.46
CA ARG A 127 0.33 0.89 -15.89
C ARG A 127 1.75 1.03 -16.42
N LEU A 128 2.70 0.26 -15.90
CA LEU A 128 4.09 0.36 -16.32
C LEU A 128 4.27 0.06 -17.82
N ARG A 129 3.45 -0.85 -18.38
CA ARG A 129 3.43 -1.17 -19.82
C ARG A 129 3.11 0.02 -20.74
N GLU A 130 2.44 1.04 -20.20
CA GLU A 130 2.04 2.26 -20.93
C GLU A 130 3.08 3.38 -20.80
N THR A 131 4.05 3.24 -19.91
CA THR A 131 5.15 4.19 -19.74
C THR A 131 6.24 3.97 -20.78
N ALA A 132 6.94 5.04 -21.16
CA ALA A 132 8.00 4.96 -22.16
C ALA A 132 9.16 4.08 -21.67
N ARG A 133 9.50 4.19 -20.37
CA ARG A 133 10.51 3.31 -19.78
C ARG A 133 10.04 1.85 -19.75
N GLY A 134 8.78 1.59 -19.44
CA GLY A 134 8.25 0.22 -19.45
C GLY A 134 8.28 -0.40 -20.84
N GLN A 135 7.94 0.36 -21.89
CA GLN A 135 8.08 -0.10 -23.27
C GLN A 135 9.54 -0.41 -23.65
N ILE A 136 10.49 0.45 -23.24
CA ILE A 136 11.93 0.22 -23.47
C ILE A 136 12.42 -1.07 -22.78
N LEU A 137 11.90 -1.36 -21.59
CA LEU A 137 12.23 -2.57 -20.83
C LEU A 137 11.43 -3.80 -21.26
N GLY A 138 10.42 -3.65 -22.13
CA GLY A 138 9.53 -4.73 -22.53
C GLY A 138 8.62 -5.23 -21.40
N LEU A 139 8.20 -4.33 -20.50
CA LEU A 139 7.29 -4.69 -19.40
C LEU A 139 5.88 -4.94 -19.92
N GLU A 140 5.36 -6.13 -19.67
CA GLU A 140 3.97 -6.50 -20.00
C GLU A 140 3.01 -6.25 -18.83
N ARG A 141 3.53 -6.20 -17.59
CA ARG A 141 2.75 -6.10 -16.36
C ARG A 141 3.35 -5.07 -15.42
N GLY A 142 2.53 -4.59 -14.50
CA GLY A 142 2.95 -3.74 -13.39
C GLY A 142 2.12 -2.47 -13.31
N ILE A 143 1.88 -2.04 -12.08
CA ILE A 143 1.01 -0.94 -11.71
C ILE A 143 1.67 -0.08 -10.64
N LEU A 144 1.48 1.23 -10.75
CA LEU A 144 1.67 2.19 -9.67
C LEU A 144 0.32 2.82 -9.37
N LYS A 145 -0.15 2.62 -8.14
CA LYS A 145 -1.39 3.17 -7.62
C LYS A 145 -1.09 4.24 -6.58
N MET A 146 -1.80 5.36 -6.67
CA MET A 146 -1.78 6.43 -5.68
C MET A 146 -3.19 6.71 -5.19
N ILE A 147 -3.33 6.91 -3.89
CA ILE A 147 -4.61 7.21 -3.25
C ILE A 147 -4.54 8.63 -2.69
N PHE A 148 -5.52 9.46 -3.01
CA PHE A 148 -5.55 10.86 -2.62
C PHE A 148 -6.82 11.20 -1.84
N SER A 149 -6.70 12.07 -0.84
CA SER A 149 -7.85 12.62 -0.12
C SER A 149 -8.69 13.50 -1.05
N LEU A 150 -10.01 13.29 -1.11
CA LEU A 150 -10.91 14.17 -1.87
C LEU A 150 -10.98 15.58 -1.29
N GLU A 151 -10.84 15.71 0.03
CA GLU A 151 -10.93 17.00 0.73
C GLU A 151 -9.65 17.83 0.64
N THR A 152 -8.50 17.18 0.88
CA THR A 152 -7.21 17.87 1.06
C THR A 152 -6.25 17.67 -0.10
N ARG A 153 -6.56 16.74 -1.01
CA ARG A 153 -5.70 16.31 -2.13
C ARG A 153 -4.35 15.73 -1.68
N LYS A 154 -4.15 15.48 -0.38
CA LYS A 154 -2.96 14.82 0.16
C LYS A 154 -2.87 13.38 -0.30
N VAL A 155 -1.65 12.89 -0.46
CA VAL A 155 -1.40 11.45 -0.67
C VAL A 155 -1.70 10.69 0.61
N LEU A 156 -2.57 9.68 0.51
CA LEU A 156 -2.98 8.80 1.61
C LEU A 156 -2.28 7.43 1.53
N GLY A 157 -1.95 6.98 0.32
CA GLY A 157 -1.25 5.72 0.09
C GLY A 157 -0.62 5.66 -1.30
N VAL A 158 0.45 4.88 -1.43
CA VAL A 158 1.09 4.54 -2.70
C VAL A 158 1.42 3.06 -2.70
N HIS A 159 0.90 2.33 -3.69
CA HIS A 159 1.13 0.90 -3.86
C HIS A 159 1.73 0.64 -5.23
N ILE A 160 2.75 -0.21 -5.30
CA ILE A 160 3.46 -0.52 -6.54
C ILE A 160 3.63 -2.02 -6.63
N LEU A 161 3.23 -2.58 -7.77
CA LEU A 161 3.54 -3.95 -8.17
C LEU A 161 4.25 -3.84 -9.52
N GLY A 162 5.51 -4.24 -9.61
CA GLY A 162 6.26 -4.10 -10.85
C GLY A 162 7.77 -4.02 -10.68
N GLU A 163 8.44 -3.77 -11.79
CA GLU A 163 9.89 -3.57 -11.84
C GLU A 163 10.30 -2.40 -10.94
N GLN A 164 11.32 -2.60 -10.09
CA GLN A 164 11.85 -1.60 -9.16
C GLN A 164 10.81 -1.01 -8.17
N ALA A 165 9.74 -1.75 -7.85
CA ALA A 165 8.71 -1.27 -6.91
C ALA A 165 9.31 -0.83 -5.56
N THR A 166 10.27 -1.61 -5.03
CA THR A 166 10.90 -1.33 -3.73
C THR A 166 11.83 -0.13 -3.73
N GLU A 167 12.29 0.32 -4.91
CA GLU A 167 13.08 1.56 -5.06
C GLU A 167 12.16 2.76 -5.32
N LEU A 168 11.14 2.59 -6.17
CA LEU A 168 10.21 3.65 -6.55
C LEU A 168 9.39 4.15 -5.35
N ILE A 169 9.03 3.25 -4.42
CA ILE A 169 8.16 3.55 -3.28
C ILE A 169 8.63 4.74 -2.44
N HIS A 170 9.96 4.96 -2.38
CA HIS A 170 10.56 6.00 -1.58
C HIS A 170 10.18 7.42 -2.04
N ILE A 171 9.79 7.60 -3.30
CA ILE A 171 9.23 8.86 -3.81
C ILE A 171 7.88 9.13 -3.13
N GLY A 172 7.00 8.13 -3.09
CA GLY A 172 5.72 8.20 -2.39
C GLY A 172 5.89 8.43 -0.89
N GLN A 173 6.80 7.69 -0.26
CA GLN A 173 7.11 7.84 1.17
C GLN A 173 7.56 9.28 1.50
N ALA A 174 8.50 9.82 0.72
CA ALA A 174 9.02 11.17 0.94
C ALA A 174 7.93 12.23 0.72
N ALA A 175 7.11 12.09 -0.32
CA ALA A 175 5.99 12.99 -0.56
C ALA A 175 5.00 12.97 0.60
N MET A 176 4.61 11.80 1.08
CA MET A 176 3.70 11.66 2.23
C MET A 176 4.28 12.27 3.50
N ALA A 177 5.56 11.99 3.82
CA ALA A 177 6.23 12.52 5.00
C ALA A 177 6.31 14.07 5.01
N LEU A 178 6.29 14.69 3.83
CA LEU A 178 6.31 16.15 3.66
C LEU A 178 4.91 16.75 3.44
N GLY A 179 3.84 15.95 3.54
CA GLY A 179 2.47 16.40 3.34
C GLY A 179 2.14 16.74 1.88
N GLY A 180 2.82 16.09 0.94
CA GLY A 180 2.65 16.26 -0.50
C GLY A 180 1.22 15.97 -0.96
N THR A 181 0.82 16.69 -2.00
CA THR A 181 -0.51 16.61 -2.59
C THR A 181 -0.44 16.11 -4.03
N LEU A 182 -1.59 15.74 -4.58
CA LEU A 182 -1.78 15.45 -6.01
C LEU A 182 -1.16 16.52 -6.92
N ASP A 183 -1.26 17.80 -6.53
CA ASP A 183 -0.77 18.92 -7.35
C ASP A 183 0.74 18.86 -7.55
N TYR A 184 1.52 18.42 -6.56
CA TYR A 184 2.96 18.21 -6.72
C TYR A 184 3.25 17.27 -7.88
N PHE A 185 2.56 16.14 -7.97
CA PHE A 185 2.82 15.14 -9.00
C PHE A 185 2.34 15.56 -10.39
N VAL A 186 1.23 16.30 -10.46
CA VAL A 186 0.68 16.86 -11.71
C VAL A 186 1.59 17.96 -12.26
N GLU A 187 2.02 18.90 -11.42
CA GLU A 187 2.74 20.10 -11.84
C GLU A 187 4.24 19.88 -11.99
N ASN A 188 4.83 18.99 -11.19
CA ASN A 188 6.27 18.80 -11.19
C ASN A 188 6.78 18.10 -12.46
N VAL A 189 8.03 18.40 -12.81
CA VAL A 189 8.73 17.76 -13.93
C VAL A 189 9.43 16.51 -13.42
N PHE A 190 9.09 15.37 -14.02
CA PHE A 190 9.82 14.12 -13.87
C PHE A 190 10.78 13.95 -15.04
N ASN A 191 11.97 13.41 -14.78
CA ASN A 191 12.89 13.02 -15.85
C ASN A 191 12.21 11.99 -16.77
N TYR A 192 12.55 12.00 -18.05
CA TYR A 192 11.95 11.12 -19.05
C TYR A 192 13.03 10.55 -19.99
N PRO A 193 13.03 9.24 -20.30
CA PRO A 193 12.13 8.19 -19.80
C PRO A 193 12.61 7.59 -18.47
N THR A 194 11.69 7.39 -17.51
CA THR A 194 11.95 6.70 -16.22
C THR A 194 10.71 6.00 -15.68
N LEU A 195 10.85 4.94 -14.88
CA LEU A 195 9.68 4.33 -14.23
C LEU A 195 9.01 5.28 -13.23
N ALA A 196 9.75 6.21 -12.64
CA ALA A 196 9.20 7.25 -11.77
C ALA A 196 8.19 8.19 -12.47
N GLU A 197 8.12 8.22 -13.81
CA GLU A 197 7.08 8.97 -14.51
C GLU A 197 5.68 8.41 -14.25
N ALA A 198 5.58 7.14 -13.82
CA ALA A 198 4.33 6.51 -13.41
C ALA A 198 3.62 7.27 -12.27
N TYR A 199 4.37 7.94 -11.38
CA TYR A 199 3.77 8.82 -10.37
C TYR A 199 2.98 9.97 -10.99
N LYS A 200 3.50 10.56 -12.06
CA LYS A 200 2.82 11.65 -12.77
C LYS A 200 1.60 11.14 -13.53
N VAL A 201 1.72 9.99 -14.18
CA VAL A 201 0.60 9.34 -14.89
C VAL A 201 -0.53 9.01 -13.91
N ALA A 202 -0.23 8.37 -12.78
CA ALA A 202 -1.21 8.04 -11.76
C ALA A 202 -1.87 9.29 -11.17
N ALA A 203 -1.09 10.34 -10.87
CA ALA A 203 -1.65 11.59 -10.38
C ALA A 203 -2.55 12.30 -11.41
N LEU A 204 -2.24 12.23 -12.70
CA LEU A 204 -3.09 12.77 -13.77
C LEU A 204 -4.38 11.97 -13.94
N ASP A 205 -4.33 10.64 -13.79
CA ASP A 205 -5.52 9.79 -13.78
C ASP A 205 -6.48 10.17 -12.64
N ALA A 206 -5.98 10.23 -11.40
CA ALA A 206 -6.76 10.71 -10.26
C ALA A 206 -7.29 12.13 -10.49
N TRP A 207 -6.46 13.03 -11.02
CA TRP A 207 -6.84 14.41 -11.27
C TRP A 207 -8.02 14.55 -12.24
N ASN A 208 -8.05 13.71 -13.28
CA ASN A 208 -9.15 13.70 -14.25
C ASN A 208 -10.45 13.23 -13.60
N ARG A 209 -10.38 12.25 -12.68
CA ARG A 209 -11.55 11.73 -11.93
C ARG A 209 -12.07 12.71 -10.88
N MET A 210 -11.17 13.46 -10.23
CA MET A 210 -11.53 14.47 -9.22
C MET A 210 -12.20 15.73 -9.79
N ARG A 211 -12.10 16.00 -11.09
CA ARG A 211 -12.71 17.22 -11.66
C ARG A 211 -14.22 17.07 -11.73
N PRO A 212 -15.00 18.09 -11.29
CA PRO A 212 -16.38 18.19 -11.71
C PRO A 212 -16.40 18.27 -13.24
N LEU A 213 -17.17 17.38 -13.87
CA LEU A 213 -17.41 17.45 -15.31
C LEU A 213 -17.90 18.86 -15.66
N SER A 214 -17.30 19.46 -16.69
CA SER A 214 -17.77 20.77 -17.13
C SER A 214 -19.24 20.65 -17.58
N PRO A 215 -20.07 21.71 -17.43
CA PRO A 215 -21.45 21.68 -17.91
C PRO A 215 -21.57 21.23 -19.37
N ALA A 216 -20.63 21.62 -20.24
CA ALA A 216 -20.60 21.20 -21.64
C ALA A 216 -20.35 19.70 -21.83
N VAL A 217 -19.56 19.08 -20.96
CA VAL A 217 -19.30 17.62 -21.01
C VAL A 217 -20.50 16.87 -20.43
N LEU A 218 -21.10 17.37 -19.36
CA LEU A 218 -22.36 16.84 -18.82
C LEU A 218 -23.49 16.91 -19.87
N ASP A 219 -23.65 18.05 -20.53
CA ASP A 219 -24.63 18.24 -21.59
C ASP A 219 -24.39 17.28 -22.76
N ALA A 220 -23.12 17.10 -23.18
CA ALA A 220 -22.75 16.15 -24.24
C ALA A 220 -23.00 14.67 -23.84
N LEU A 221 -22.73 14.29 -22.59
CA LEU A 221 -23.01 12.94 -22.07
C LEU A 221 -24.53 12.68 -22.01
N VAL A 222 -25.31 13.68 -21.55
CA VAL A 222 -26.77 13.60 -21.50
C VAL A 222 -27.39 13.54 -22.90
N GLU A 223 -26.88 14.31 -23.87
CA GLU A 223 -27.30 14.22 -25.27
C GLU A 223 -26.96 12.86 -25.88
N THR A 224 -25.80 12.31 -25.53
CA THR A 224 -25.38 10.98 -25.98
C THR A 224 -26.29 9.89 -25.42
N GLU A 225 -26.54 9.85 -24.10
CA GLU A 225 -27.49 8.90 -23.49
C GLU A 225 -28.91 9.01 -24.08
N ARG A 226 -29.40 10.23 -24.32
CA ARG A 226 -30.70 10.45 -24.98
C ARG A 226 -30.73 9.90 -26.40
N SER A 227 -29.64 10.05 -27.16
CA SER A 227 -29.54 9.51 -28.52
C SER A 227 -29.52 7.97 -28.55
N PHE A 228 -28.95 7.32 -27.53
CA PHE A 228 -29.01 5.86 -27.37
C PHE A 228 -30.41 5.37 -26.95
N THR A 229 -31.17 6.18 -26.22
CA THR A 229 -32.51 5.83 -25.71
C THR A 229 -33.62 6.09 -26.75
N GLU A 230 -33.43 7.05 -27.66
CA GLU A 230 -34.42 7.44 -28.67
C GLU A 230 -34.19 6.80 -30.06
N ALA A 231 -33.13 6.00 -30.24
CA ALA A 231 -32.89 5.30 -31.50
C ALA A 231 -33.97 4.21 -31.74
N PRO A 232 -34.66 4.19 -32.90
CA PRO A 232 -35.54 3.09 -33.26
C PRO A 232 -34.72 1.80 -33.38
N GLU A 233 -35.29 0.64 -33.07
CA GLU A 233 -34.65 -0.68 -33.21
C GLU A 233 -34.12 -0.93 -34.63
N LEU A 234 -32.93 -0.43 -34.93
CA LEU A 234 -32.17 -0.73 -36.13
C LEU A 234 -30.68 -0.55 -35.83
N ASN A 235 -30.02 -1.70 -35.78
CA ASN A 235 -28.57 -1.93 -35.78
C ASN A 235 -27.80 -1.65 -34.46
N ARG A 236 -27.78 -2.66 -33.58
CA ARG A 236 -26.79 -2.82 -32.48
C ARG A 236 -25.39 -3.17 -33.00
N SER A 237 -24.80 -2.35 -33.89
CA SER A 237 -23.43 -2.62 -34.36
C SER A 237 -22.57 -1.37 -34.62
N VAL A 238 -22.94 -0.22 -34.08
CA VAL A 238 -22.07 0.97 -34.14
C VAL A 238 -22.19 1.71 -32.81
N VAL A 239 -21.47 1.22 -31.81
CA VAL A 239 -21.00 2.10 -30.73
C VAL A 239 -19.84 2.89 -31.35
N PRO A 240 -19.78 4.22 -31.23
CA PRO A 240 -18.57 4.94 -31.61
C PRO A 240 -17.43 4.42 -30.73
N ASP A 241 -16.33 3.95 -31.35
CA ASP A 241 -15.14 3.42 -30.65
C ASP A 241 -14.61 4.34 -29.52
N ALA A 242 -14.98 5.62 -29.51
CA ALA A 242 -14.58 6.61 -28.50
C ALA A 242 -15.36 6.56 -27.16
N LEU A 243 -16.39 5.73 -27.02
CA LEU A 243 -17.18 5.60 -25.78
C LEU A 243 -17.09 4.22 -25.11
N GLU A 244 -16.62 3.18 -25.81
CA GLU A 244 -16.24 1.91 -25.18
C GLU A 244 -15.00 2.07 -24.28
N ASP A 245 -14.10 3.02 -24.61
CA ASP A 245 -12.91 3.32 -23.78
C ASP A 245 -13.22 4.05 -22.45
N LEU A 246 -14.48 4.48 -22.23
CA LEU A 246 -14.89 5.24 -21.03
C LEU A 246 -15.87 4.48 -20.13
N VAL A 247 -16.27 3.27 -20.50
CA VAL A 247 -17.20 2.44 -19.73
C VAL A 247 -16.54 1.10 -19.46
N GLU A 248 -15.98 0.99 -18.25
CA GLU A 248 -15.57 -0.25 -17.58
C GLU A 248 -14.58 -1.15 -18.35
N ASP A 249 -13.28 -0.86 -18.20
CA ASP A 249 -12.25 -1.90 -18.28
C ASP A 249 -12.43 -2.81 -17.05
N ASP A 250 -13.20 -3.89 -17.17
CA ASP A 250 -13.30 -4.94 -16.13
C ASP A 250 -11.91 -5.47 -15.73
N GLU A 251 -10.93 -5.46 -16.65
CA GLU A 251 -9.51 -5.77 -16.38
C GLU A 251 -8.82 -4.75 -15.45
N ILE A 252 -9.22 -3.45 -15.45
CA ILE A 252 -8.68 -2.44 -14.52
C ILE A 252 -9.13 -2.75 -13.10
N VAL A 253 -10.43 -3.04 -12.93
CA VAL A 253 -10.99 -3.34 -11.62
C VAL A 253 -10.33 -4.62 -11.08
N GLU A 254 -10.17 -5.64 -11.92
CA GLU A 254 -9.56 -6.91 -11.50
C GLU A 254 -8.07 -6.75 -11.12
N GLU A 255 -7.21 -6.06 -11.90
CA GLU A 255 -5.79 -5.86 -11.54
C GLU A 255 -5.60 -4.93 -10.31
N THR A 256 -6.49 -3.94 -10.12
CA THR A 256 -6.41 -3.01 -8.98
C THR A 256 -6.93 -3.63 -7.68
N GLU A 257 -8.03 -4.38 -7.75
CA GLU A 257 -8.55 -5.19 -6.65
C GLU A 257 -7.57 -6.31 -6.29
N ASP A 258 -6.96 -7.00 -7.27
CA ASP A 258 -5.93 -8.01 -7.03
C ASP A 258 -4.70 -7.41 -6.35
N THR A 259 -4.28 -6.21 -6.76
CA THR A 259 -3.14 -5.54 -6.11
C THR A 259 -3.45 -5.21 -4.65
N ASP A 260 -4.66 -4.74 -4.34
CA ASP A 260 -5.05 -4.47 -2.96
C ASP A 260 -5.30 -5.72 -2.14
N ALA A 261 -5.91 -6.76 -2.72
CA ALA A 261 -6.07 -8.04 -2.07
C ALA A 261 -4.71 -8.68 -1.77
N LEU A 262 -3.77 -8.65 -2.73
CA LEU A 262 -2.40 -9.12 -2.54
C LEU A 262 -1.70 -8.32 -1.45
N VAL A 263 -1.72 -6.99 -1.53
CA VAL A 263 -1.11 -6.10 -0.53
C VAL A 263 -1.71 -6.38 0.85
N GLN A 264 -3.03 -6.44 0.97
CA GLN A 264 -3.73 -6.70 2.23
C GLN A 264 -3.39 -8.08 2.80
N ASP A 265 -3.47 -9.15 2.00
CA ASP A 265 -3.19 -10.52 2.45
C ASP A 265 -1.73 -10.66 2.88
N LEU A 266 -0.81 -9.99 2.17
CA LEU A 266 0.60 -9.99 2.49
C LEU A 266 0.90 -9.29 3.82
N PHE A 267 0.22 -8.18 4.13
CA PHE A 267 0.48 -7.42 5.37
C PHE A 267 -0.38 -7.82 6.57
N ARG A 268 -1.57 -8.42 6.36
CA ARG A 268 -2.38 -9.04 7.44
C ARG A 268 -1.69 -10.23 8.08
N ALA A 269 -0.89 -10.98 7.32
CA ALA A 269 -0.17 -12.15 7.83
C ALA A 269 0.84 -11.80 8.94
N ASP A 270 1.34 -10.57 8.97
CA ASP A 270 2.37 -10.12 9.91
C ASP A 270 1.82 -9.34 11.12
N SER A 271 0.64 -8.71 11.01
CA SER A 271 0.07 -7.89 12.09
C SER A 271 -0.69 -8.68 13.16
N GLY A 272 -1.17 -9.90 12.85
CA GLY A 272 -2.13 -10.59 13.72
C GLY A 272 -3.43 -9.78 13.91
N PRO A 273 -4.45 -10.31 14.60
CA PRO A 273 -5.63 -9.51 14.92
C PRO A 273 -5.22 -8.38 15.88
N ALA A 274 -5.53 -7.13 15.52
CA ALA A 274 -5.40 -5.99 16.42
C ALA A 274 -6.28 -6.24 17.66
N ASP A 275 -5.70 -6.12 18.86
CA ASP A 275 -6.50 -6.15 20.09
C ASP A 275 -7.36 -4.87 20.12
N PRO A 276 -8.67 -4.96 20.48
CA PRO A 276 -9.54 -3.81 20.52
C PRO A 276 -9.03 -2.76 21.53
N PRO A 277 -9.28 -1.46 21.30
CA PRO A 277 -8.85 -0.42 22.22
C PRO A 277 -9.39 -0.69 23.63
N PRO A 278 -8.62 -0.35 24.69
CA PRO A 278 -9.06 -0.58 26.05
C PRO A 278 -10.39 0.13 26.29
N SER A 279 -11.38 -0.63 26.77
CA SER A 279 -12.66 -0.06 27.19
C SER A 279 -12.41 0.94 28.32
N THR A 280 -12.77 2.20 28.07
CA THR A 280 -12.83 3.27 29.06
C THR A 280 -13.78 2.95 30.20
#